data_AF-A0A2D4SQL5-F1
#
_entry.id   AF-A0A2D4SQL5-F1
#
_cell.length_a   1.000
_cell.length_b   1.000
_cell.length_c   1.000
_cell.angle_alpha   90.00
_cell.angle_beta   90.00
_cell.angle_gamma   90.00
#
_symmetry.space_group_name_H-M   'P 1'
#
loop_
_entity.id
_entity.type
_entity.pdbx_description
1 polymer ?
#
loop_
_entity_poly.entity_id
_entity_poly.type
_entity_poly.pdbx_seq_one_letter_code
_entity_poly.pdbx_strand_id
1 'polypeptide(L)'
;MCAGVLVLIFFWSYLSCFGVSNEIQHDFVVQLQRKEERSRAQKKLQSEQKKELVKTAQREWDTIAPCVTKSDDSCIMKMRQYVAQFEYAVVQSHSEEKTDSIQSVHVVVPYVVQAKNWLKKYDALWLEEKQLHARYSLKRIISDVFVMGCQPGDTHCDEDEFPPHVVMLSRDFYLGTTEVTQDLYEHITGINPSRFRRCGASCPVENISFFDVVDFLNRLSDQESLPRCYFGKEEAIRFVGMDCPGYRLPSEAEWEYAARTTDSFLFAGGNEPDELAWHKGNAQERTHPVGQKRPNKFGLYDMSGNVLEWCNDWYWEYTSDNQTDPVRTEQTESKVGRGGSWFEDAMQSRTSERYYEDPKFRYDLLGFRIAQTILE
;
A
#
# COMPACT_ATOMS: atom_id res chain seq x y z
N MET A 1 35.68 26.50 -8.43
CA MET A 1 36.18 26.49 -9.83
C MET A 1 37.55 25.82 -10.00
N CYS A 2 38.29 25.45 -8.94
CA CYS A 2 39.69 25.01 -9.10
C CYS A 2 39.93 23.50 -9.37
N ALA A 3 39.01 22.59 -9.01
CA ALA A 3 39.27 21.14 -9.13
C ALA A 3 39.09 20.60 -10.57
N GLY A 4 38.04 21.01 -11.29
CA GLY A 4 37.75 20.51 -12.65
C GLY A 4 38.73 21.00 -13.72
N VAL A 5 39.25 22.22 -13.55
CA VAL A 5 40.22 22.82 -14.48
C VAL A 5 41.56 22.07 -14.47
N LEU A 6 42.01 21.62 -13.30
CA LEU A 6 43.25 20.82 -13.16
C LEU A 6 43.12 19.44 -13.84
N VAL A 7 41.99 18.76 -13.70
CA VAL A 7 41.74 17.46 -14.33
C VAL A 7 41.73 17.57 -15.86
N LEU A 8 41.10 18.62 -16.40
CA LEU A 8 41.07 18.89 -17.84
C LEU A 8 42.47 19.16 -18.40
N ILE A 9 43.32 19.89 -17.68
CA ILE A 9 44.70 20.20 -18.10
C ILE A 9 45.56 18.93 -18.18
N PHE A 10 45.50 18.06 -17.17
CA PHE A 10 46.23 16.78 -17.19
C PHE A 10 45.74 15.83 -18.29
N PHE A 11 44.43 15.81 -18.56
CA PHE A 11 43.83 15.01 -19.63
C PHE A 11 44.23 15.52 -21.02
N TRP A 12 44.35 16.85 -21.18
CA TRP A 12 44.83 17.50 -22.41
C TRP A 12 46.28 17.15 -22.74
N SER A 13 47.17 17.18 -21.74
CA SER A 13 48.57 16.74 -21.91
C SER A 13 48.67 15.25 -22.25
N TYR A 14 47.81 14.43 -21.66
CA TYR A 14 47.80 12.98 -21.92
C TYR A 14 47.32 12.63 -23.33
N LEU A 15 46.21 13.19 -23.81
CA LEU A 15 45.68 12.94 -25.16
C LEU A 15 46.59 13.47 -26.28
N SER A 16 47.35 14.54 -26.01
CA SER A 16 48.32 15.10 -26.95
C SER A 16 49.53 14.18 -27.16
N CYS A 17 49.92 13.41 -26.13
CA CYS A 17 50.98 12.40 -26.25
C CYS A 17 50.59 11.20 -27.12
N PHE A 18 49.30 10.97 -27.39
CA PHE A 18 48.80 9.84 -28.19
C PHE A 18 48.34 10.23 -29.61
N GLY A 19 48.59 11.46 -30.06
CA GLY A 19 48.34 11.89 -31.45
C GLY A 19 46.86 12.09 -31.82
N VAL A 20 45.98 12.27 -30.84
CA VAL A 20 44.55 12.59 -31.07
C VAL A 20 44.43 14.00 -31.67
N SER A 21 43.66 14.17 -32.76
CA SER A 21 43.52 15.47 -33.43
C SER A 21 42.88 16.53 -32.53
N ASN A 22 43.27 17.79 -32.71
CA ASN A 22 42.75 18.93 -31.92
C ASN A 22 41.21 19.05 -31.99
N GLU A 23 40.58 18.65 -33.10
CA GLU A 23 39.12 18.68 -33.24
C GLU A 23 38.43 17.69 -32.29
N ILE A 24 38.96 16.47 -32.16
CA ILE A 24 38.39 15.44 -31.27
C ILE A 24 38.58 15.83 -29.80
N GLN A 25 39.74 16.42 -29.47
CA GLN A 25 39.99 16.94 -28.13
C GLN A 25 39.05 18.11 -27.77
N HIS A 26 38.79 19.01 -28.72
CA HIS A 26 37.86 20.12 -28.54
C HIS A 26 36.42 19.64 -28.35
N ASP A 27 35.95 18.70 -29.19
CA ASP A 27 34.59 18.16 -29.07
C ASP A 27 34.37 17.45 -27.72
N PHE A 28 35.35 16.67 -27.25
CA PHE A 28 35.28 16.03 -25.94
C PHE A 28 35.19 17.03 -24.78
N VAL A 29 35.97 18.12 -24.82
CA VAL A 29 35.89 19.19 -23.81
C VAL A 29 34.54 19.88 -23.84
N VAL A 30 33.98 20.15 -25.03
CA VAL A 30 32.64 20.74 -25.19
C VAL A 30 31.57 19.81 -24.62
N GLN A 31 31.65 18.50 -24.85
CA GLN A 31 30.71 17.52 -24.29
C GLN A 31 30.78 17.47 -22.76
N LEU A 32 31.99 17.47 -22.17
CA LEU A 32 32.16 17.51 -20.72
C LEU A 32 31.61 18.81 -20.09
N GLN A 33 31.87 19.95 -20.72
CA GLN A 33 31.33 21.23 -20.27
C GLN A 33 29.80 21.25 -20.30
N ARG A 34 29.19 20.77 -21.39
CA ARG A 34 27.72 20.62 -21.49
C ARG A 34 27.17 19.69 -20.41
N LYS A 35 27.87 18.59 -20.10
CA LYS A 35 27.46 17.66 -19.03
C LYS A 35 27.53 18.30 -17.64
N GLU A 36 28.57 19.09 -17.35
CA GLU A 36 28.66 19.86 -16.11
C GLU A 36 27.57 20.92 -15.99
N GLU A 37 27.32 21.68 -17.07
CA GLU A 37 26.28 22.72 -17.09
C GLU A 37 24.89 22.14 -16.86
N ARG A 38 24.57 21.02 -17.51
CA ARG A 38 23.33 20.26 -17.29
C ARG A 38 23.21 19.79 -15.84
N SER A 39 24.27 19.20 -15.28
CA SER A 39 24.28 18.77 -13.88
C SER A 39 24.05 19.94 -12.90
N ARG A 40 24.62 21.11 -13.17
CA ARG A 40 24.40 22.33 -12.37
C ARG A 40 22.97 22.85 -12.51
N ALA A 41 22.42 22.87 -13.73
CA ALA A 41 21.05 23.28 -13.99
C ALA A 41 20.03 22.37 -13.27
N GLN A 42 20.27 21.06 -13.31
CA GLN A 42 19.42 20.06 -12.65
C GLN A 42 19.46 20.20 -11.12
N LYS A 43 20.64 20.39 -10.53
CA LYS A 43 20.78 20.67 -9.08
C LYS A 43 20.09 21.98 -8.69
N LYS A 44 20.12 22.99 -9.55
CA LYS A 44 19.44 24.27 -9.32
C LYS A 44 17.91 24.09 -9.34
N LEU A 45 17.38 23.38 -10.34
CA LEU A 45 15.96 23.06 -10.44
C LEU A 45 15.47 22.27 -9.22
N GLN A 46 16.18 21.21 -8.83
CA GLN A 46 15.88 20.45 -7.62
C GLN A 46 15.89 21.34 -6.37
N SER A 47 16.85 22.27 -6.26
CA SER A 47 16.90 23.21 -5.14
C SER A 47 15.71 24.18 -5.14
N GLU A 48 15.19 24.58 -6.29
CA GLU A 48 14.03 25.49 -6.40
C GLU A 48 12.73 24.75 -6.07
N GLN A 49 12.54 23.55 -6.63
CA GLN A 49 11.41 22.68 -6.30
C GLN A 49 11.38 22.36 -4.80
N LYS A 50 12.53 22.04 -4.19
CA LYS A 50 12.63 21.78 -2.74
C LYS A 50 12.19 22.98 -1.92
N LYS A 51 12.60 24.19 -2.31
CA LYS A 51 12.20 25.43 -1.62
C LYS A 51 10.71 25.68 -1.74
N GLU A 52 10.12 25.46 -2.91
CA GLU A 52 8.69 25.66 -3.10
C GLU A 52 7.86 24.65 -2.31
N LEU A 53 8.28 23.38 -2.31
CA LEU A 53 7.62 22.33 -1.53
C LEU A 53 7.61 22.66 -0.03
N VAL A 54 8.74 23.10 0.52
CA VAL A 54 8.83 23.53 1.93
C VAL A 54 7.95 24.74 2.21
N LYS A 55 7.85 25.70 1.29
CA LYS A 55 6.94 26.86 1.44
C LYS A 55 5.47 26.47 1.39
N THR A 56 5.10 25.50 0.56
CA THR A 56 3.74 24.97 0.52
C THR A 56 3.41 24.26 1.83
N ALA A 57 4.31 23.41 2.31
CA ALA A 57 4.16 22.75 3.60
C ALA A 57 4.07 23.75 4.77
N GLN A 58 4.81 24.87 4.73
CA GLN A 58 4.67 25.94 5.72
C GLN A 58 3.26 26.55 5.70
N ARG A 59 2.78 26.93 4.50
CA ARG A 59 1.47 27.58 4.34
C ARG A 59 0.35 26.69 4.87
N GLU A 60 0.38 25.41 4.55
CA GLU A 60 -0.59 24.44 5.07
C GLU A 60 -0.47 24.26 6.59
N TRP A 61 0.75 24.16 7.12
CA TRP A 61 0.97 24.08 8.56
C TRP A 61 0.36 25.28 9.30
N ASP A 62 0.56 26.49 8.79
CA ASP A 62 0.03 27.72 9.39
C ASP A 62 -1.51 27.71 9.46
N THR A 63 -2.18 26.98 8.57
CA THR A 63 -3.64 26.80 8.62
C THR A 63 -4.10 25.73 9.62
N ILE A 64 -3.27 24.71 9.88
CA ILE A 64 -3.63 23.54 10.70
C ILE A 64 -3.20 23.75 12.15
N ALA A 65 -2.01 24.29 12.39
CA ALA A 65 -1.42 24.47 13.71
C ALA A 65 -2.35 25.13 14.75
N PRO A 66 -3.23 26.10 14.41
CA PRO A 66 -4.17 26.66 15.39
C PRO A 66 -5.16 25.63 15.96
N CYS A 67 -5.49 24.57 15.21
CA CYS A 67 -6.47 23.55 15.65
C CYS A 67 -5.94 22.69 16.80
N VAL A 68 -4.62 22.63 17.00
CA VAL A 68 -3.95 21.84 18.06
C VAL A 68 -4.53 22.13 19.46
N THR A 69 -5.02 23.36 19.67
CA THR A 69 -5.67 23.79 20.92
C THR A 69 -7.05 23.19 21.14
N LYS A 70 -7.76 22.80 20.07
CA LYS A 70 -9.10 22.21 20.12
C LYS A 70 -9.07 20.71 20.36
N SER A 71 -8.07 20.01 19.81
CA SER A 71 -7.88 18.56 19.99
C SER A 71 -9.13 17.73 19.66
N ASP A 72 -9.91 18.17 18.67
CA ASP A 72 -11.06 17.43 18.13
C ASP A 72 -10.63 16.49 16.99
N ASP A 73 -11.48 15.54 16.63
CA ASP A 73 -11.20 14.53 15.60
C ASP A 73 -10.89 15.19 14.24
N SER A 74 -11.54 16.32 13.93
CA SER A 74 -11.25 17.12 12.74
C SER A 74 -9.80 17.63 12.70
N CYS A 75 -9.28 18.09 13.85
CA CYS A 75 -7.89 18.53 13.94
C CYS A 75 -6.91 17.36 13.83
N ILE A 76 -7.22 16.22 14.46
CA ILE A 76 -6.42 15.01 14.36
C ILE A 76 -6.29 14.57 12.89
N MET A 77 -7.40 14.55 12.16
CA MET A 77 -7.43 14.19 10.73
C MET A 77 -6.64 15.16 9.85
N LYS A 78 -6.78 16.48 10.05
CA LYS A 78 -5.98 17.47 9.30
C LYS A 78 -4.49 17.33 9.56
N MET A 79 -4.12 17.04 10.81
CA MET A 79 -2.72 16.84 11.19
C MET A 79 -2.15 15.56 10.56
N ARG A 80 -2.95 14.50 10.48
CA ARG A 80 -2.61 13.24 9.79
C ARG A 80 -2.44 13.44 8.28
N GLN A 81 -3.37 14.14 7.63
CA GLN A 81 -3.26 14.55 6.22
C GLN A 81 -1.95 15.30 5.94
N TYR A 82 -1.63 16.28 6.78
CA TYR A 82 -0.41 17.06 6.66
C TYR A 82 0.85 16.19 6.73
N VAL A 83 0.90 15.24 7.68
CA VAL A 83 2.02 14.30 7.80
C VAL A 83 2.12 13.43 6.55
N ALA A 84 1.04 12.78 6.12
CA ALA A 84 1.06 11.88 4.97
C ALA A 84 1.48 12.58 3.67
N GLN A 85 1.02 13.82 3.46
CA GLN A 85 1.35 14.62 2.28
C GLN A 85 2.84 15.03 2.23
N PHE A 86 3.45 15.35 3.37
CA PHE A 86 4.78 15.97 3.41
C PHE A 86 5.89 15.07 3.96
N GLU A 87 5.57 13.93 4.59
CA GLU A 87 6.57 13.03 5.16
C GLU A 87 7.45 12.39 4.09
N TYR A 88 6.88 12.03 2.94
CA TYR A 88 7.58 11.36 1.84
C TYR A 88 7.73 12.23 0.60
N ALA A 89 7.58 13.54 0.74
CA ALA A 89 7.67 14.48 -0.36
C ALA A 89 9.02 14.37 -1.10
N VAL A 90 8.94 14.08 -2.40
CA VAL A 90 10.11 13.99 -3.30
C VAL A 90 10.08 15.08 -4.35
N VAL A 91 11.27 15.51 -4.79
CA VAL A 91 11.43 16.31 -6.01
C VAL A 91 12.08 15.44 -7.09
N GLN A 92 11.50 15.45 -8.29
CA GLN A 92 11.97 14.66 -9.42
C GLN A 92 12.79 15.51 -10.38
N SER A 93 13.77 14.86 -11.02
CA SER A 93 14.48 15.43 -12.16
C SER A 93 14.63 14.39 -13.26
N HIS A 94 14.33 14.79 -14.51
CA HIS A 94 14.50 13.95 -15.68
C HIS A 94 15.94 14.02 -16.20
N SER A 95 16.47 12.87 -16.63
CA SER A 95 17.70 12.82 -17.43
C SER A 95 17.31 12.57 -18.89
N GLU A 96 17.80 13.38 -19.83
CA GLU A 96 17.52 13.22 -21.27
C GLU A 96 18.30 12.06 -21.92
N GLU A 97 19.07 11.28 -21.17
CA GLU A 97 19.76 10.10 -21.71
C GLU A 97 18.82 8.88 -21.70
N LYS A 98 18.75 8.19 -22.84
CA LYS A 98 17.87 7.06 -23.24
C LYS A 98 17.92 5.79 -22.35
N THR A 99 18.39 5.90 -21.13
CA THR A 99 18.39 4.84 -20.12
C THR A 99 17.76 5.42 -18.86
N ASP A 100 16.45 5.22 -18.73
CA ASP A 100 15.62 5.76 -17.66
C ASP A 100 16.14 5.41 -16.27
N SER A 101 16.53 6.43 -15.52
CA SER A 101 16.50 6.39 -14.06
C SER A 101 16.05 7.76 -13.55
N ILE A 102 14.81 7.82 -13.05
CA ILE A 102 14.29 9.01 -12.38
C ILE A 102 15.06 9.16 -11.06
N GLN A 103 15.82 10.24 -10.92
CA GLN A 103 16.41 10.58 -9.62
C GLN A 103 15.38 11.35 -8.80
N SER A 104 14.82 10.68 -7.78
CA SER A 104 13.98 11.28 -6.75
C SER A 104 14.83 11.67 -5.54
N VAL A 105 14.61 12.87 -4.99
CA VAL A 105 15.30 13.35 -3.80
C VAL A 105 14.28 13.66 -2.72
N HIS A 106 14.41 13.01 -1.56
CA HIS A 106 13.56 13.24 -0.39
C HIS A 106 13.75 14.64 0.20
N VAL A 107 12.64 15.28 0.56
CA VAL A 107 12.61 16.62 1.15
C VAL A 107 12.19 16.53 2.62
N VAL A 108 13.11 16.85 3.52
CA VAL A 108 12.78 16.98 4.95
C VAL A 108 11.97 18.25 5.20
N VAL A 109 10.74 18.08 5.68
CA VAL A 109 9.83 19.17 6.08
C VAL A 109 9.82 19.30 7.61
N PRO A 110 10.27 20.43 8.20
CA PRO A 110 10.44 20.57 9.65
C PRO A 110 9.17 20.37 10.49
N TYR A 111 8.01 20.78 9.98
CA TYR A 111 6.74 20.73 10.72
C TYR A 111 6.12 19.34 10.79
N VAL A 112 6.50 18.44 9.88
CA VAL A 112 6.06 17.04 9.92
C VAL A 112 6.48 16.38 11.23
N VAL A 113 7.69 16.65 11.72
CA VAL A 113 8.17 16.13 13.01
C VAL A 113 7.31 16.64 14.18
N GLN A 114 6.87 17.90 14.13
CA GLN A 114 6.02 18.49 15.17
C GLN A 114 4.61 17.85 15.15
N ALA A 115 4.04 17.72 13.95
CA ALA A 115 2.76 17.04 13.72
C ALA A 115 2.77 15.61 14.28
N LYS A 116 3.78 14.81 13.91
CA LYS A 116 3.94 13.42 14.39
C LYS A 116 4.06 13.33 15.91
N ASN A 117 4.83 14.23 16.53
CA ASN A 117 4.96 14.23 17.99
C ASN A 117 3.67 14.60 18.72
N TRP A 118 2.83 15.45 18.13
CA TRP A 118 1.51 15.74 18.70
C TRP A 118 0.55 14.55 18.54
N LEU A 119 0.55 13.90 17.36
CA LEU A 119 -0.28 12.74 17.06
C LEU A 119 -0.01 11.53 17.97
N LYS A 120 1.23 11.35 18.43
CA LYS A 120 1.60 10.30 19.42
C LYS A 120 0.72 10.25 20.67
N LYS A 121 0.09 11.37 21.06
CA LYS A 121 -0.80 11.43 22.22
C LYS A 121 -2.14 10.72 22.00
N TYR A 122 -2.51 10.50 20.74
CA TYR A 122 -3.76 9.90 20.30
C TYR A 122 -3.56 8.49 19.74
N ASP A 123 -2.32 8.01 19.64
CA ASP A 123 -1.99 6.65 19.20
C ASP A 123 -2.33 5.57 20.25
N ALA A 124 -2.70 5.95 21.48
CA ALA A 124 -2.89 5.03 22.60
C ALA A 124 -4.34 4.52 22.80
N LEU A 125 -5.26 4.84 21.89
CA LEU A 125 -6.70 4.69 22.13
C LEU A 125 -7.34 3.48 21.46
N TRP A 126 -6.63 2.38 21.23
CA TRP A 126 -7.10 1.42 20.21
C TRP A 126 -7.06 -0.01 20.70
N LEU A 127 -7.74 -0.91 19.98
CA LEU A 127 -7.95 -2.34 20.26
C LEU A 127 -9.31 -2.69 20.91
N GLU A 128 -10.41 -2.18 20.37
CA GLU A 128 -11.69 -2.87 20.54
C GLU A 128 -11.74 -4.05 19.55
N GLU A 129 -11.99 -5.24 20.08
CA GLU A 129 -12.07 -6.50 19.33
C GLU A 129 -13.53 -7.00 19.34
N LYS A 130 -14.06 -7.28 18.16
CA LYS A 130 -15.39 -7.85 17.95
C LYS A 130 -15.26 -9.33 17.65
N GLN A 131 -15.94 -10.18 18.42
CA GLN A 131 -16.00 -11.62 18.19
C GLN A 131 -17.23 -11.99 17.35
N LEU A 132 -17.04 -12.74 16.28
CA LEU A 132 -18.11 -13.36 15.49
C LEU A 132 -18.23 -14.83 15.84
N HIS A 133 -19.40 -15.22 16.33
CA HIS A 133 -19.78 -16.62 16.56
C HIS A 133 -18.78 -17.41 17.43
N ALA A 134 -17.97 -16.71 18.25
CA ALA A 134 -16.83 -17.25 19.00
C ALA A 134 -15.79 -18.01 18.15
N ARG A 135 -15.69 -17.70 16.85
CA ARG A 135 -14.85 -18.39 15.86
C ARG A 135 -13.90 -17.46 15.10
N TYR A 136 -14.20 -16.16 15.09
CA TYR A 136 -13.47 -15.21 14.27
C TYR A 136 -13.46 -13.83 14.93
N SER A 137 -12.30 -13.20 14.95
CA SER A 137 -12.10 -11.87 15.52
C SER A 137 -12.04 -10.83 14.41
N LEU A 138 -12.74 -9.70 14.60
CA LEU A 138 -12.41 -8.48 13.91
C LEU A 138 -11.82 -7.47 14.87
N LYS A 139 -10.97 -6.63 14.32
CA LYS A 139 -10.24 -5.61 15.04
C LYS A 139 -10.58 -4.25 14.49
N ARG A 140 -10.87 -3.31 15.38
CA ARG A 140 -11.09 -1.91 14.97
C ARG A 140 -9.78 -1.35 14.43
N ILE A 141 -9.82 -0.93 13.17
CA ILE A 141 -8.77 -0.22 12.45
C ILE A 141 -9.22 1.24 12.35
N ILE A 142 -8.30 2.12 12.71
CA ILE A 142 -8.58 3.54 12.82
C ILE A 142 -8.24 4.20 11.52
N SER A 143 -9.19 4.98 11.05
CA SER A 143 -9.01 5.81 9.89
C SER A 143 -7.80 6.72 10.06
N ASP A 144 -7.03 6.80 8.98
CA ASP A 144 -5.85 7.64 8.89
C ASP A 144 -5.56 7.92 7.43
N VAL A 145 -4.52 8.69 7.24
CA VAL A 145 -3.97 9.02 5.94
C VAL A 145 -2.67 8.26 5.77
N PHE A 146 -2.51 7.63 4.61
CA PHE A 146 -1.29 6.91 4.26
C PHE A 146 -0.94 7.12 2.80
N VAL A 147 0.27 6.73 2.43
CA VAL A 147 0.71 6.70 1.04
C VAL A 147 0.50 5.29 0.52
N MET A 148 -0.39 5.14 -0.45
CA MET A 148 -0.71 3.88 -1.13
C MET A 148 0.18 3.68 -2.35
N GLY A 149 0.52 2.42 -2.64
CA GLY A 149 1.43 2.04 -3.72
C GLY A 149 2.89 1.99 -3.30
N CYS A 150 3.80 1.92 -4.28
CA CYS A 150 5.23 1.70 -4.06
C CYS A 150 5.90 2.87 -3.30
N GLN A 151 6.40 2.63 -2.08
CA GLN A 151 7.00 3.66 -1.22
C GLN A 151 8.53 3.75 -1.37
N PRO A 152 9.16 4.90 -1.00
CA PRO A 152 10.61 5.04 -0.96
C PRO A 152 11.25 4.02 0.01
N GLY A 153 11.86 2.97 -0.54
CA GLY A 153 12.41 1.84 0.22
C GLY A 153 12.02 0.49 -0.39
N ASP A 154 10.91 0.47 -1.12
CA ASP A 154 10.48 -0.67 -1.91
C ASP A 154 11.38 -0.75 -3.17
N THR A 155 12.06 -1.88 -3.36
CA THR A 155 13.11 -2.04 -4.41
C THR A 155 12.68 -2.92 -5.57
N HIS A 156 11.50 -3.52 -5.50
CA HIS A 156 11.02 -4.55 -6.42
C HIS A 156 9.55 -4.33 -6.81
N CYS A 157 9.12 -3.08 -6.94
CA CYS A 157 7.74 -2.75 -7.28
C CYS A 157 7.44 -3.00 -8.76
N ASP A 158 6.24 -3.50 -9.02
CA ASP A 158 5.68 -3.66 -10.34
C ASP A 158 5.07 -2.34 -10.85
N GLU A 159 4.81 -2.26 -12.16
CA GLU A 159 4.39 -1.01 -12.82
C GLU A 159 3.04 -0.48 -12.30
N ASP A 160 2.14 -1.38 -11.90
CA ASP A 160 0.80 -1.07 -11.42
C ASP A 160 0.74 -0.67 -9.93
N GLU A 161 1.88 -0.70 -9.24
CA GLU A 161 2.05 -0.15 -7.89
C GLU A 161 2.36 1.36 -7.93
N PHE A 162 2.48 1.94 -9.12
CA PHE A 162 2.77 3.35 -9.35
C PHE A 162 1.58 4.11 -9.96
N PRO A 163 1.48 5.44 -9.73
CA PRO A 163 2.32 6.21 -8.82
C PRO A 163 1.91 6.05 -7.35
N PRO A 164 2.84 6.20 -6.39
CA PRO A 164 2.47 6.37 -5.00
C PRO A 164 1.63 7.65 -4.84
N HIS A 165 0.54 7.55 -4.07
CA HIS A 165 -0.43 8.62 -3.91
C HIS A 165 -1.01 8.63 -2.49
N VAL A 166 -1.54 9.78 -2.06
CA VAL A 166 -2.08 9.94 -0.70
C VAL A 166 -3.52 9.47 -0.67
N VAL A 167 -3.82 8.57 0.26
CA VAL A 167 -5.18 8.11 0.53
C VAL A 167 -5.57 8.46 1.95
N MET A 168 -6.71 9.15 2.10
CA MET A 168 -7.38 9.33 3.37
C MET A 168 -8.49 8.30 3.51
N LEU A 169 -8.41 7.45 4.53
CA LEU A 169 -9.58 6.76 5.04
C LEU A 169 -10.30 7.72 5.99
N SER A 170 -11.61 7.92 5.80
CA SER A 170 -12.38 8.88 6.60
C SER A 170 -13.24 8.24 7.68
N ARG A 171 -13.33 6.90 7.69
CA ARG A 171 -14.15 6.12 8.61
C ARG A 171 -13.34 4.98 9.19
N ASP A 172 -13.51 4.77 10.49
CA ASP A 172 -13.02 3.56 11.12
C ASP A 172 -13.77 2.33 10.59
N PHE A 173 -13.10 1.19 10.64
CA PHE A 173 -13.67 -0.05 10.19
C PHE A 173 -13.14 -1.20 11.04
N TYR A 174 -13.94 -2.23 11.19
CA TYR A 174 -13.46 -3.51 11.66
C TYR A 174 -12.85 -4.28 10.49
N LEU A 175 -11.71 -4.91 10.72
CA LEU A 175 -11.09 -5.85 9.79
C LEU A 175 -10.79 -7.15 10.51
N GLY A 176 -11.06 -8.28 9.84
CA GLY A 176 -10.75 -9.61 10.36
C GLY A 176 -9.27 -9.73 10.74
N THR A 177 -8.97 -10.32 11.89
CA THR A 177 -7.58 -10.46 12.37
C THR A 177 -6.76 -11.44 11.54
N THR A 178 -7.43 -12.35 10.83
CA THR A 178 -6.86 -13.38 9.95
C THR A 178 -7.70 -13.47 8.67
N GLU A 179 -7.28 -14.28 7.71
CA GLU A 179 -8.16 -14.72 6.62
C GLU A 179 -9.36 -15.50 7.20
N VAL A 180 -10.48 -15.52 6.48
CA VAL A 180 -11.63 -16.36 6.85
C VAL A 180 -11.23 -17.83 6.81
N THR A 181 -11.52 -18.55 7.90
CA THR A 181 -11.14 -19.96 8.02
C THR A 181 -12.16 -20.87 7.33
N GLN A 182 -11.72 -22.09 6.99
CA GLN A 182 -12.59 -23.15 6.49
C GLN A 182 -13.76 -23.44 7.45
N ASP A 183 -13.51 -23.43 8.77
CA ASP A 183 -14.56 -23.63 9.78
C ASP A 183 -15.61 -22.53 9.78
N LEU A 184 -15.22 -21.25 9.74
CA LEU A 184 -16.19 -20.16 9.67
C LEU A 184 -16.97 -20.21 8.35
N TYR A 185 -16.27 -20.44 7.24
CA TYR A 185 -16.93 -20.53 5.92
C TYR A 185 -17.97 -21.64 5.86
N GLU A 186 -17.62 -22.84 6.33
CA GLU A 186 -18.52 -23.99 6.39
C GLU A 186 -19.68 -23.75 7.37
N HIS A 187 -19.43 -23.08 8.51
CA HIS A 187 -20.47 -22.73 9.46
C HIS A 187 -21.55 -21.81 8.85
N ILE A 188 -21.16 -20.84 8.02
CA ILE A 188 -22.09 -19.86 7.42
C ILE A 188 -22.76 -20.41 6.15
N THR A 189 -22.03 -21.15 5.32
CA THR A 189 -22.51 -21.57 3.99
C THR A 189 -23.00 -23.01 3.93
N GLY A 190 -22.57 -23.84 4.89
CA GLY A 190 -22.84 -25.29 4.91
C GLY A 190 -21.94 -26.10 3.97
N ILE A 191 -20.92 -25.50 3.35
CA ILE A 191 -20.00 -26.19 2.43
C ILE A 191 -18.54 -25.81 2.71
N ASN A 192 -17.61 -26.69 2.33
CA ASN A 192 -16.18 -26.41 2.33
C ASN A 192 -15.61 -26.64 0.91
N PRO A 193 -15.40 -25.57 0.12
CA PRO A 193 -14.93 -25.67 -1.27
C PRO A 193 -13.43 -25.87 -1.41
N SER A 194 -12.66 -25.63 -0.35
CA SER A 194 -11.20 -25.59 -0.34
C SER A 194 -10.55 -26.84 -0.93
N ARG A 195 -9.43 -26.68 -1.63
CA ARG A 195 -8.58 -27.77 -2.10
C ARG A 195 -7.84 -28.42 -0.92
N PHE A 196 -7.30 -27.61 -0.01
CA PHE A 196 -6.49 -28.04 1.14
C PHE A 196 -7.34 -28.38 2.37
N ARG A 197 -8.41 -29.17 2.20
CA ARG A 197 -9.36 -29.53 3.29
C ARG A 197 -8.72 -30.27 4.47
N ARG A 198 -7.57 -30.90 4.23
CA ARG A 198 -6.82 -31.65 5.26
C ARG A 198 -5.86 -30.77 6.06
N CYS A 199 -5.78 -29.48 5.74
CA CYS A 199 -4.96 -28.52 6.48
C CYS A 199 -5.49 -28.31 7.92
N GLY A 200 -6.81 -28.30 8.08
CA GLY A 200 -7.48 -28.17 9.38
C GLY A 200 -8.53 -27.06 9.39
N ALA A 201 -9.37 -27.07 10.42
CA ALA A 201 -10.48 -26.12 10.61
C ALA A 201 -10.05 -24.65 10.58
N SER A 202 -8.85 -24.36 11.09
CA SER A 202 -8.28 -23.01 11.17
C SER A 202 -7.45 -22.61 9.94
N CYS A 203 -7.41 -23.41 8.88
CA CYS A 203 -6.78 -22.98 7.63
C CYS A 203 -7.69 -22.02 6.87
N PRO A 204 -7.15 -21.12 6.05
CA PRO A 204 -7.96 -20.21 5.26
C PRO A 204 -8.85 -21.00 4.30
N VAL A 205 -10.05 -20.48 4.09
CA VAL A 205 -10.88 -20.94 2.98
C VAL A 205 -10.28 -20.40 1.68
N GLU A 206 -10.04 -21.30 0.74
CA GLU A 206 -9.62 -21.01 -0.63
C GLU A 206 -10.52 -21.75 -1.64
N ASN A 207 -10.23 -21.57 -2.93
CA ASN A 207 -10.98 -22.11 -4.06
C ASN A 207 -12.43 -21.58 -4.11
N ILE A 208 -12.54 -20.27 -3.92
CA ILE A 208 -13.78 -19.49 -3.94
C ILE A 208 -13.67 -18.32 -4.92
N SER A 209 -14.78 -17.99 -5.55
CA SER A 209 -14.89 -16.85 -6.45
C SER A 209 -15.31 -15.60 -5.66
N PHE A 210 -15.17 -14.41 -6.27
CA PHE A 210 -15.68 -13.17 -5.69
C PHE A 210 -17.19 -13.29 -5.34
N PHE A 211 -17.96 -14.00 -6.17
CA PHE A 211 -19.40 -14.19 -5.95
C PHE A 211 -19.71 -15.11 -4.77
N ASP A 212 -18.89 -16.14 -4.54
CA ASP A 212 -19.03 -17.02 -3.37
C ASP A 212 -18.74 -16.23 -2.08
N VAL A 213 -17.74 -15.34 -2.12
CA VAL A 213 -17.43 -14.42 -1.00
C VAL A 213 -18.59 -13.47 -0.70
N VAL A 214 -19.19 -12.88 -1.74
CA VAL A 214 -20.35 -11.99 -1.58
C VAL A 214 -21.56 -12.72 -0.96
N ASP A 215 -21.83 -13.97 -1.38
CA ASP A 215 -22.89 -14.80 -0.79
C ASP A 215 -22.60 -15.08 0.69
N PHE A 216 -21.37 -15.44 1.04
CA PHE A 216 -20.93 -15.61 2.44
C PHE A 216 -21.18 -14.34 3.26
N LEU A 217 -20.74 -13.17 2.79
CA LEU A 217 -20.84 -11.90 3.52
C LEU A 217 -22.29 -11.47 3.73
N ASN A 218 -23.15 -11.68 2.72
CA ASN A 218 -24.58 -11.42 2.84
C ASN A 218 -25.25 -12.36 3.84
N ARG A 219 -24.93 -13.66 3.83
CA ARG A 219 -25.45 -14.63 4.82
C ARG A 219 -25.00 -14.29 6.23
N LEU A 220 -23.73 -13.95 6.40
CA LEU A 220 -23.20 -13.52 7.69
C LEU A 220 -23.91 -12.26 8.19
N SER A 221 -24.15 -11.30 7.30
CA SER A 221 -24.92 -10.09 7.63
C SER A 221 -26.35 -10.43 8.06
N ASP A 222 -27.04 -11.32 7.35
CA ASP A 222 -28.39 -11.76 7.70
C ASP A 222 -28.45 -12.44 9.07
N GLN A 223 -27.49 -13.32 9.38
CA GLN A 223 -27.43 -14.03 10.65
C GLN A 223 -27.23 -13.08 11.83
N GLU A 224 -26.47 -12.01 11.62
CA GLU A 224 -26.22 -10.95 12.60
C GLU A 224 -27.28 -9.82 12.54
N SER A 225 -28.35 -9.99 11.74
CA SER A 225 -29.42 -9.00 11.55
C SER A 225 -28.91 -7.62 11.07
N LEU A 226 -27.87 -7.62 10.24
CA LEU A 226 -27.28 -6.43 9.62
C LEU A 226 -27.76 -6.25 8.17
N PRO A 227 -27.81 -5.01 7.65
CA PRO A 227 -28.07 -4.76 6.24
C PRO A 227 -27.05 -5.44 5.33
N ARG A 228 -27.50 -5.98 4.21
CA ARG A 228 -26.61 -6.51 3.17
C ARG A 228 -25.90 -5.39 2.41
N CYS A 229 -24.61 -5.57 2.13
CA CYS A 229 -23.84 -4.60 1.34
C CYS A 229 -23.86 -4.88 -0.16
N TYR A 230 -24.33 -6.06 -0.57
CA TYR A 230 -24.35 -6.48 -1.96
C TYR A 230 -25.75 -6.95 -2.36
N PHE A 231 -26.17 -6.54 -3.56
CA PHE A 231 -27.45 -6.92 -4.15
C PHE A 231 -27.25 -7.41 -5.58
N GLY A 232 -28.12 -8.30 -6.04
CA GLY A 232 -27.98 -8.95 -7.34
C GLY A 232 -27.29 -10.31 -7.23
N LYS A 233 -26.89 -10.87 -8.36
CA LYS A 233 -26.23 -12.18 -8.48
C LYS A 233 -25.18 -12.12 -9.57
N GLU A 234 -24.10 -12.87 -9.37
CA GLU A 234 -23.02 -13.03 -10.35
C GLU A 234 -22.59 -11.66 -10.91
N GLU A 235 -22.52 -11.49 -12.22
CA GLU A 235 -22.05 -10.26 -12.87
C GLU A 235 -22.99 -9.06 -12.65
N ALA A 236 -24.21 -9.28 -12.16
CA ALA A 236 -25.14 -8.21 -11.80
C ALA A 236 -25.02 -7.78 -10.32
N ILE A 237 -24.04 -8.29 -9.56
CA ILE A 237 -23.79 -7.87 -8.19
C ILE A 237 -23.42 -6.38 -8.15
N ARG A 238 -24.15 -5.65 -7.33
CA ARG A 238 -23.95 -4.24 -7.01
C ARG A 238 -23.57 -4.10 -5.54
N PHE A 239 -22.44 -3.46 -5.28
CA PHE A 239 -22.06 -2.97 -3.96
C PHE A 239 -22.78 -1.65 -3.67
N VAL A 240 -23.36 -1.50 -2.46
CA VAL A 240 -24.13 -0.29 -2.11
C VAL A 240 -23.25 0.90 -1.70
N GLY A 241 -21.98 0.66 -1.38
CA GLY A 241 -21.03 1.68 -0.98
C GLY A 241 -20.40 1.40 0.39
N MET A 242 -19.33 2.13 0.69
CA MET A 242 -18.53 1.95 1.91
C MET A 242 -19.30 2.30 3.19
N ASP A 243 -20.37 3.08 3.10
CA ASP A 243 -21.24 3.42 4.25
C ASP A 243 -22.20 2.29 4.64
N CYS A 244 -22.07 1.11 4.04
CA CYS A 244 -22.83 -0.05 4.46
C CYS A 244 -22.40 -0.54 5.86
N PRO A 245 -23.32 -0.67 6.82
CA PRO A 245 -23.00 -1.18 8.17
C PRO A 245 -22.91 -2.71 8.25
N GLY A 246 -23.21 -3.43 7.15
CA GLY A 246 -23.07 -4.88 7.06
C GLY A 246 -21.64 -5.34 6.82
N TYR A 247 -21.47 -6.66 6.70
CA TYR A 247 -20.18 -7.23 6.34
C TYR A 247 -19.91 -7.11 4.84
N ARG A 248 -18.67 -6.77 4.53
CA ARG A 248 -18.17 -6.57 3.18
C ARG A 248 -16.73 -7.02 3.04
N LEU A 249 -16.22 -7.04 1.82
CA LEU A 249 -14.77 -7.05 1.58
C LEU A 249 -14.18 -5.68 1.97
N PRO A 250 -12.90 -5.63 2.39
CA PRO A 250 -12.18 -4.36 2.47
C PRO A 250 -12.08 -3.73 1.08
N SER A 251 -11.98 -2.40 1.00
CA SER A 251 -11.43 -1.81 -0.21
C SER A 251 -9.94 -2.14 -0.32
N GLU A 252 -9.39 -2.04 -1.53
CA GLU A 252 -7.96 -2.21 -1.77
C GLU A 252 -7.14 -1.28 -0.86
N ALA A 253 -7.60 -0.04 -0.70
CA ALA A 253 -6.95 0.95 0.16
C ALA A 253 -7.05 0.61 1.66
N GLU A 254 -8.20 0.15 2.13
CA GLU A 254 -8.34 -0.31 3.52
C GLU A 254 -7.42 -1.49 3.81
N TRP A 255 -7.28 -2.41 2.85
CA TRP A 255 -6.40 -3.56 2.95
C TRP A 255 -4.94 -3.14 3.04
N GLU A 256 -4.46 -2.30 2.11
CA GLU A 256 -3.05 -1.87 2.11
C GLU A 256 -2.71 -1.03 3.34
N TYR A 257 -3.60 -0.13 3.75
CA TYR A 257 -3.46 0.64 4.99
C TYR A 257 -3.27 -0.29 6.19
N ALA A 258 -4.15 -1.29 6.32
CA ALA A 258 -4.12 -2.23 7.41
C ALA A 258 -2.89 -3.13 7.39
N ALA A 259 -2.39 -3.51 6.21
CA ALA A 259 -1.18 -4.31 6.03
C ALA A 259 0.09 -3.52 6.42
N ARG A 260 0.21 -2.30 5.90
CA ARG A 260 1.35 -1.39 6.13
C ARG A 260 1.42 -0.89 7.57
N THR A 261 0.27 -0.60 8.18
CA THR A 261 0.18 0.12 9.46
C THR A 261 0.86 1.50 9.35
N THR A 262 1.53 1.98 10.40
CA THR A 262 2.31 3.24 10.37
C THR A 262 3.76 3.03 9.93
N ASP A 263 4.10 1.87 9.36
CA ASP A 263 5.47 1.49 9.02
C ASP A 263 5.71 1.45 7.51
N SER A 264 6.96 1.69 7.10
CA SER A 264 7.41 1.59 5.70
C SER A 264 8.17 0.28 5.44
N PHE A 265 7.61 -0.84 5.92
CA PHE A 265 8.19 -2.17 5.69
C PHE A 265 7.70 -2.79 4.38
N LEU A 266 8.50 -3.69 3.81
CA LEU A 266 8.14 -4.45 2.60
C LEU A 266 6.96 -5.40 2.88
N PHE A 267 6.97 -6.08 4.03
CA PHE A 267 5.95 -7.03 4.45
C PHE A 267 5.20 -6.51 5.66
N ALA A 268 3.99 -7.03 5.88
CA ALA A 268 3.15 -6.61 6.99
C ALA A 268 3.82 -6.95 8.34
N GLY A 269 4.46 -5.96 8.97
CA GLY A 269 5.15 -6.10 10.25
C GLY A 269 6.68 -6.25 10.19
N GLY A 270 7.32 -6.13 9.02
CA GLY A 270 8.79 -6.13 8.93
C GLY A 270 9.35 -6.44 7.54
N ASN A 271 10.66 -6.65 7.46
CA ASN A 271 11.37 -6.93 6.20
C ASN A 271 11.85 -8.39 6.07
N GLU A 272 11.58 -9.23 7.06
CA GLU A 272 11.97 -10.64 7.09
C GLU A 272 10.77 -11.52 6.70
N PRO A 273 10.64 -11.95 5.43
CA PRO A 273 9.43 -12.62 4.96
C PRO A 273 9.17 -13.96 5.65
N ASP A 274 10.20 -14.71 6.01
CA ASP A 274 10.04 -16.02 6.67
C ASP A 274 9.37 -15.94 8.05
N GLU A 275 9.45 -14.79 8.73
CA GLU A 275 8.76 -14.58 10.01
C GLU A 275 7.30 -14.16 9.85
N LEU A 276 6.96 -13.61 8.69
CA LEU A 276 5.74 -12.85 8.45
C LEU A 276 4.79 -13.56 7.50
N ALA A 277 5.31 -14.41 6.61
CA ALA A 277 4.58 -14.95 5.49
C ALA A 277 4.75 -16.46 5.31
N TRP A 278 3.66 -17.09 4.88
CA TRP A 278 3.70 -18.39 4.20
C TRP A 278 3.80 -18.15 2.70
N HIS A 279 4.97 -18.39 2.13
CA HIS A 279 5.25 -18.21 0.70
C HIS A 279 5.89 -19.47 0.12
N LYS A 280 6.08 -19.53 -1.20
CA LYS A 280 6.58 -20.72 -1.92
C LYS A 280 7.80 -21.39 -1.28
N GLY A 281 8.72 -20.58 -0.77
CA GLY A 281 9.97 -21.02 -0.15
C GLY A 281 9.81 -21.74 1.19
N ASN A 282 8.72 -21.51 1.93
CA ASN A 282 8.53 -22.05 3.28
C ASN A 282 7.16 -22.74 3.52
N ALA A 283 6.21 -22.59 2.60
CA ALA A 283 4.83 -23.07 2.76
C ALA A 283 4.65 -24.56 2.41
N GLN A 284 5.66 -25.23 1.83
CA GLN A 284 5.58 -26.65 1.47
C GLN A 284 4.40 -26.96 0.53
N GLU A 285 4.17 -26.05 -0.43
CA GLU A 285 3.15 -26.18 -1.48
C GLU A 285 1.70 -26.34 -0.97
N ARG A 286 1.36 -25.64 0.13
CA ARG A 286 0.01 -25.65 0.71
C ARG A 286 -0.26 -24.43 1.58
N THR A 287 -1.55 -24.18 1.85
CA THR A 287 -1.98 -23.28 2.92
C THR A 287 -1.63 -23.82 4.31
N HIS A 288 -1.58 -22.91 5.29
CA HIS A 288 -1.32 -23.21 6.70
C HIS A 288 -2.42 -22.64 7.59
N PRO A 289 -2.59 -23.16 8.82
CA PRO A 289 -3.46 -22.54 9.80
C PRO A 289 -3.14 -21.06 9.99
N VAL A 290 -4.19 -20.24 10.05
CA VAL A 290 -4.05 -18.80 10.23
C VAL A 290 -3.38 -18.46 11.56
N GLY A 291 -2.74 -17.29 11.62
CA GLY A 291 -2.17 -16.74 12.84
C GLY A 291 -0.88 -17.41 13.33
N GLN A 292 -0.22 -18.20 12.48
CA GLN A 292 1.02 -18.91 12.85
C GLN A 292 2.30 -18.10 12.60
N LYS A 293 2.22 -17.04 11.79
CA LYS A 293 3.31 -16.08 11.58
C LYS A 293 3.16 -14.87 12.49
N ARG A 294 4.20 -14.04 12.57
CA ARG A 294 4.18 -12.85 13.44
C ARG A 294 3.22 -11.80 12.87
N PRO A 295 2.31 -11.21 13.67
CA PRO A 295 1.37 -10.21 13.18
C PRO A 295 2.05 -8.85 12.99
N ASN A 296 1.36 -7.94 12.27
CA ASN A 296 1.76 -6.53 12.18
C ASN A 296 1.37 -5.73 13.45
N LYS A 297 1.66 -4.42 13.47
CA LYS A 297 1.36 -3.55 14.63
C LYS A 297 -0.12 -3.42 14.96
N PHE A 298 -0.99 -3.61 13.97
CA PHE A 298 -2.42 -3.68 14.19
C PHE A 298 -2.85 -5.07 14.66
N GLY A 299 -1.94 -6.00 14.94
CA GLY A 299 -2.25 -7.37 15.36
C GLY A 299 -3.05 -8.14 14.32
N LEU A 300 -2.85 -7.83 13.04
CA LEU A 300 -3.38 -8.58 11.92
C LEU A 300 -2.33 -9.59 11.48
N TYR A 301 -2.78 -10.82 11.24
CA TYR A 301 -1.98 -11.94 10.81
C TYR A 301 -2.20 -12.22 9.33
N ASP A 302 -1.21 -12.86 8.72
CA ASP A 302 -1.27 -13.38 7.36
C ASP A 302 -1.64 -12.29 6.33
N MET A 303 -1.26 -11.04 6.59
CA MET A 303 -1.38 -9.92 5.64
C MET A 303 -0.28 -9.95 4.57
N SER A 304 0.60 -10.96 4.62
CA SER A 304 1.65 -11.26 3.66
C SER A 304 1.72 -12.80 3.55
N GLY A 305 1.32 -13.38 2.42
CA GLY A 305 1.35 -14.83 2.16
C GLY A 305 0.12 -15.58 2.66
N ASN A 306 0.24 -16.91 2.71
CA ASN A 306 -0.83 -17.88 2.94
C ASN A 306 -1.84 -17.91 1.79
N VAL A 307 -2.85 -17.03 1.74
CA VAL A 307 -3.66 -16.86 0.53
C VAL A 307 -3.77 -15.38 0.14
N LEU A 308 -3.83 -15.13 -1.17
CA LEU A 308 -4.29 -13.84 -1.69
C LEU A 308 -5.71 -13.56 -1.18
N GLU A 309 -6.05 -12.29 -1.03
CA GLU A 309 -7.33 -11.90 -0.46
C GLU A 309 -8.12 -11.00 -1.39
N TRP A 310 -9.32 -11.45 -1.77
CA TRP A 310 -10.24 -10.63 -2.55
C TRP A 310 -10.51 -9.28 -1.87
N CYS A 311 -10.40 -8.21 -2.65
CA CYS A 311 -10.82 -6.86 -2.29
C CYS A 311 -12.10 -6.48 -3.05
N ASN A 312 -12.80 -5.46 -2.55
CA ASN A 312 -14.06 -5.02 -3.15
C ASN A 312 -13.87 -4.36 -4.53
N ASP A 313 -12.68 -3.79 -4.77
CA ASP A 313 -12.32 -3.01 -5.93
C ASP A 313 -12.27 -3.81 -7.23
N TRP A 314 -12.81 -3.22 -8.29
CA TRP A 314 -12.43 -3.57 -9.65
C TRP A 314 -11.03 -3.03 -9.95
N TYR A 315 -10.20 -3.84 -10.58
CA TYR A 315 -8.83 -3.46 -10.89
C TYR A 315 -8.78 -2.25 -11.83
N TRP A 316 -7.90 -1.31 -11.50
CA TRP A 316 -7.60 -0.11 -12.29
C TRP A 316 -6.19 0.41 -11.95
N GLU A 317 -5.63 1.21 -12.85
CA GLU A 317 -4.34 1.89 -12.65
C GLU A 317 -4.45 2.97 -11.57
N TYR A 318 -3.39 3.13 -10.77
CA TYR A 318 -3.33 4.24 -9.83
C TYR A 318 -3.20 5.59 -10.55
N THR A 319 -3.69 6.64 -9.90
CA THR A 319 -3.47 8.02 -10.33
C THR A 319 -2.67 8.76 -9.27
N SER A 320 -1.99 9.86 -9.63
CA SER A 320 -1.23 10.66 -8.67
C SER A 320 -2.10 11.59 -7.81
N ASP A 321 -3.43 11.51 -7.95
CA ASP A 321 -4.36 12.36 -7.21
C ASP A 321 -4.52 11.88 -5.77
N ASN A 322 -4.69 12.82 -4.84
CA ASN A 322 -5.07 12.49 -3.48
C ASN A 322 -6.53 12.01 -3.46
N GLN A 323 -6.79 10.90 -2.77
CA GLN A 323 -8.09 10.25 -2.75
C GLN A 323 -8.63 10.14 -1.32
N THR A 324 -9.96 10.11 -1.19
CA THR A 324 -10.66 9.87 0.09
C THR A 324 -11.56 8.66 -0.06
N ASP A 325 -11.38 7.65 0.80
CA ASP A 325 -12.05 6.35 0.74
C ASP A 325 -12.17 5.76 -0.68
N PRO A 326 -11.05 5.66 -1.42
CA PRO A 326 -11.12 5.16 -2.78
C PRO A 326 -11.65 3.73 -2.79
N VAL A 327 -12.64 3.53 -3.65
CA VAL A 327 -13.17 2.22 -4.01
C VAL A 327 -13.62 2.25 -5.46
N ARG A 328 -13.07 1.37 -6.30
CA ARG A 328 -13.44 1.28 -7.72
C ARG A 328 -14.65 0.36 -7.88
N THR A 329 -15.84 0.93 -7.91
CA THR A 329 -17.10 0.17 -8.08
C THR A 329 -17.54 -0.02 -9.52
N GLU A 330 -16.97 0.74 -10.46
CA GLU A 330 -17.24 0.59 -11.89
C GLU A 330 -16.63 -0.72 -12.39
N GLN A 331 -17.46 -1.55 -13.02
CA GLN A 331 -17.07 -2.89 -13.47
C GLN A 331 -16.02 -2.83 -14.57
N THR A 332 -14.93 -3.57 -14.36
CA THR A 332 -13.86 -3.84 -15.34
C THR A 332 -13.79 -5.36 -15.60
N GLU A 333 -12.64 -5.86 -16.05
CA GLU A 333 -12.44 -7.28 -16.34
C GLU A 333 -12.13 -8.10 -15.07
N SER A 334 -11.42 -7.51 -14.10
CA SER A 334 -10.86 -8.24 -12.96
C SER A 334 -11.10 -7.54 -11.63
N LYS A 335 -11.21 -8.33 -10.56
CA LYS A 335 -11.25 -7.87 -9.17
C LYS A 335 -9.85 -7.91 -8.58
N VAL A 336 -9.56 -6.99 -7.66
CA VAL A 336 -8.27 -6.93 -6.98
C VAL A 336 -8.17 -8.05 -5.93
N GLY A 337 -7.00 -8.68 -5.86
CA GLY A 337 -6.55 -9.52 -4.75
C GLY A 337 -5.27 -8.94 -4.14
N ARG A 338 -5.03 -9.14 -2.84
CA ARG A 338 -3.85 -8.60 -2.15
C ARG A 338 -3.17 -9.61 -1.23
N GLY A 339 -1.87 -9.39 -0.96
CA GLY A 339 -1.12 -10.05 0.11
C GLY A 339 -0.22 -11.19 -0.32
N GLY A 340 -0.30 -11.66 -1.56
CA GLY A 340 0.41 -12.85 -2.04
C GLY A 340 -0.05 -14.14 -1.36
N SER A 341 0.52 -15.28 -1.77
CA SER A 341 0.05 -16.59 -1.35
C SER A 341 1.17 -17.60 -1.05
N TRP A 342 0.78 -18.78 -0.56
CA TRP A 342 1.66 -19.93 -0.33
C TRP A 342 2.41 -20.39 -1.59
N PHE A 343 1.90 -20.09 -2.78
CA PHE A 343 2.44 -20.55 -4.06
C PHE A 343 3.46 -19.58 -4.67
N GLU A 344 3.43 -18.32 -4.23
CA GLU A 344 4.18 -17.23 -4.82
C GLU A 344 5.51 -16.98 -4.12
N ASP A 345 6.45 -16.36 -4.83
CA ASP A 345 7.73 -15.99 -4.23
C ASP A 345 7.51 -14.92 -3.15
N ALA A 346 8.38 -14.89 -2.14
CA ALA A 346 8.19 -14.00 -0.98
C ALA A 346 7.97 -12.53 -1.38
N MET A 347 8.63 -12.05 -2.43
CA MET A 347 8.50 -10.67 -2.90
C MET A 347 7.11 -10.33 -3.48
N GLN A 348 6.28 -11.32 -3.79
CA GLN A 348 4.89 -11.11 -4.20
C GLN A 348 3.95 -10.98 -2.99
N SER A 349 4.46 -11.16 -1.76
CA SER A 349 3.71 -10.92 -0.53
C SER A 349 3.92 -9.52 0.07
N ARG A 350 4.53 -8.60 -0.71
CA ARG A 350 4.76 -7.21 -0.29
C ARG A 350 3.42 -6.50 -0.07
N THR A 351 3.38 -5.54 0.84
CA THR A 351 2.13 -4.83 1.17
C THR A 351 1.56 -4.02 0.00
N SER A 352 2.40 -3.60 -0.96
CA SER A 352 1.98 -2.86 -2.15
C SER A 352 1.73 -3.72 -3.37
N GLU A 353 2.11 -5.00 -3.35
CA GLU A 353 1.85 -5.89 -4.50
C GLU A 353 0.34 -5.96 -4.75
N ARG A 354 0.00 -5.98 -6.05
CA ARG A 354 -1.37 -6.04 -6.53
C ARG A 354 -1.54 -7.26 -7.40
N TYR A 355 -2.48 -8.11 -7.00
CA TYR A 355 -2.98 -9.18 -7.84
C TYR A 355 -4.35 -8.79 -8.39
N TYR A 356 -4.73 -9.37 -9.53
CA TYR A 356 -6.07 -9.20 -10.08
C TYR A 356 -6.50 -10.43 -10.86
N GLU A 357 -7.79 -10.75 -10.79
CA GLU A 357 -8.32 -11.94 -11.44
C GLU A 357 -9.80 -11.78 -11.82
N ASP A 358 -10.24 -12.53 -12.84
CA ASP A 358 -11.66 -12.62 -13.22
C ASP A 358 -12.47 -13.06 -11.98
N PRO A 359 -13.52 -12.30 -11.60
CA PRO A 359 -14.31 -12.59 -10.40
C PRO A 359 -14.99 -13.97 -10.40
N LYS A 360 -15.05 -14.67 -11.54
CA LYS A 360 -15.63 -16.02 -11.69
C LYS A 360 -14.66 -17.12 -11.30
N PHE A 361 -13.36 -16.85 -11.37
CA PHE A 361 -12.37 -17.88 -11.14
C PHE A 361 -12.18 -18.19 -9.66
N ARG A 362 -11.72 -19.42 -9.43
CA ARG A 362 -11.54 -20.03 -8.12
C ARG A 362 -10.15 -20.62 -8.13
N TYR A 363 -9.31 -20.17 -7.21
CA TYR A 363 -7.96 -20.68 -7.05
C TYR A 363 -7.70 -21.09 -5.62
N ASP A 364 -6.86 -22.10 -5.44
CA ASP A 364 -6.46 -22.65 -4.15
C ASP A 364 -5.42 -21.78 -3.41
N LEU A 365 -5.10 -20.65 -3.99
CA LEU A 365 -4.24 -19.61 -3.43
C LEU A 365 -5.02 -18.33 -3.10
N LEU A 366 -6.35 -18.30 -3.33
CA LEU A 366 -7.18 -17.10 -3.23
C LEU A 366 -8.34 -17.32 -2.25
N GLY A 367 -8.34 -16.52 -1.19
CA GLY A 367 -9.37 -16.44 -0.14
C GLY A 367 -9.78 -14.99 0.09
N PHE A 368 -10.06 -14.62 1.35
CA PHE A 368 -10.51 -13.28 1.74
C PHE A 368 -10.49 -13.06 3.25
N ARG A 369 -10.64 -11.80 3.67
CA ARG A 369 -10.99 -11.41 5.04
C ARG A 369 -12.21 -10.50 5.09
N ILE A 370 -12.84 -10.43 6.26
CA ILE A 370 -14.07 -9.67 6.47
C ILE A 370 -13.76 -8.24 6.90
N ALA A 371 -14.44 -7.26 6.32
CA ALA A 371 -14.48 -5.88 6.79
C ALA A 371 -15.91 -5.47 7.19
N GLN A 372 -16.02 -4.49 8.08
CA GLN A 372 -17.29 -3.85 8.44
C GLN A 372 -17.04 -2.38 8.77
N THR A 373 -17.78 -1.47 8.14
CA THR A 373 -17.67 -0.04 8.42
C THR A 373 -18.27 0.29 9.79
N ILE A 374 -17.60 1.16 10.55
CA ILE A 374 -18.14 1.74 11.78
C ILE A 374 -18.79 3.06 11.38
N LEU A 375 -20.11 3.16 11.56
CA LEU A 375 -20.84 4.40 11.36
C LEU A 375 -20.78 5.20 12.68
N GLU A 376 -20.31 6.44 12.60
CA GLU A 376 -20.29 7.38 13.74
C GLU A 376 -21.64 8.07 13.94
#